data_AF-A0A4S5EA24-F1
#
_entry.id   AF-A0A4S5EA24-F1
#
_cell.length_a   1.000
_cell.length_b   1.000
_cell.length_c   1.000
_cell.angle_alpha   90.00
_cell.angle_beta   90.00
_cell.angle_gamma   90.00
#
_symmetry.space_group_name_H-M   'P 1'
#
loop_
_entity.id
_entity.type
_entity.pdbx_description
1 polymer ?
#
loop_
_entity_poly.entity_id
_entity_poly.type
_entity_poly.pdbx_seq_one_letter_code
_entity_poly.pdbx_strand_id
1 'polypeptide(L)'
;MLDRSNGADDTSADPTDPRSDIPFGIPADVLAKASGATEEVDLQLAIYSVVAKAKGSSAAEARRMLEEEIERRQVIPPTESWMNAAVASAAVGKPYILSNEARWGAEEALREVSG
;
A
#
# COMPACT_ATOMS: atom_id res chain seq x y z
N MET A 1 -22.11 -19.26 -58.81
CA MET A 1 -23.23 -19.76 -57.97
C MET A 1 -22.58 -20.62 -56.90
N LEU A 2 -22.43 -20.25 -55.63
CA LEU A 2 -23.03 -19.22 -54.79
C LEU A 2 -21.99 -18.54 -53.88
N ASP A 3 -22.35 -17.31 -53.54
CA ASP A 3 -21.91 -16.42 -52.47
C ASP A 3 -21.97 -17.06 -51.08
N ARG A 4 -21.01 -16.72 -50.20
CA ARG A 4 -21.19 -16.79 -48.73
C ARG A 4 -20.66 -15.52 -48.09
N SER A 5 -21.55 -14.55 -48.04
CA SER A 5 -21.54 -13.39 -47.16
C SER A 5 -21.36 -13.75 -45.67
N ASN A 6 -20.48 -13.00 -45.01
CA ASN A 6 -20.68 -12.22 -43.77
C ASN A 6 -21.67 -12.73 -42.70
N GLY A 7 -21.22 -12.79 -41.43
CA GLY A 7 -22.12 -12.60 -40.29
C GLY A 7 -21.72 -13.27 -38.98
N ALA A 8 -21.30 -12.44 -38.02
CA ALA A 8 -21.48 -12.58 -36.56
C ALA A 8 -20.81 -13.78 -35.86
N ASP A 9 -19.57 -13.58 -35.41
CA ASP A 9 -19.16 -14.19 -34.14
C ASP A 9 -19.61 -13.23 -33.03
N ASP A 10 -20.73 -13.63 -32.46
CA ASP A 10 -21.42 -13.06 -31.32
C ASP A 10 -20.43 -12.96 -30.14
N THR A 11 -19.84 -11.78 -29.95
CA THR A 11 -19.28 -11.41 -28.65
C THR A 11 -20.45 -11.28 -27.70
N SER A 12 -20.91 -12.43 -27.20
CA SER A 12 -21.76 -12.51 -26.04
C SER A 12 -20.92 -12.06 -24.85
N ALA A 13 -20.77 -10.74 -24.72
CA ALA A 13 -20.29 -10.09 -23.52
C ALA A 13 -21.29 -10.46 -22.43
N ASP A 14 -20.89 -11.36 -21.53
CA ASP A 14 -21.63 -11.61 -20.31
C ASP A 14 -21.65 -10.32 -19.48
N PRO A 15 -22.82 -9.69 -19.24
CA PRO A 15 -22.91 -8.42 -18.54
C PRO A 15 -22.69 -8.56 -17.02
N THR A 16 -22.21 -9.71 -16.55
CA THR A 16 -22.05 -10.03 -15.13
C THR A 16 -20.59 -10.26 -14.73
N ASP A 17 -19.61 -9.98 -15.59
CA ASP A 17 -18.20 -10.06 -15.19
C ASP A 17 -17.78 -8.78 -14.40
N PRO A 18 -17.51 -8.90 -13.09
CA PRO A 18 -17.17 -7.76 -12.23
C PRO A 18 -15.75 -7.22 -12.50
N ARG A 19 -14.99 -7.74 -13.47
CA ARG A 19 -13.69 -7.19 -13.89
C ARG A 19 -13.80 -6.19 -15.03
N SER A 20 -15.00 -5.92 -15.55
CA SER A 20 -15.19 -4.98 -16.67
C SER A 20 -15.15 -3.50 -16.27
N ASP A 21 -15.01 -3.17 -14.99
CA ASP A 21 -14.99 -1.78 -14.50
C ASP A 21 -13.57 -1.22 -14.26
N ILE A 22 -12.52 -1.85 -14.82
CA ILE A 22 -11.16 -1.29 -14.75
C ILE A 22 -10.99 -0.32 -15.93
N PRO A 23 -10.91 1.01 -15.70
CA PRO A 23 -10.71 1.95 -16.79
C PRO A 23 -9.32 1.75 -17.40
N PHE A 24 -9.29 1.38 -18.68
CA PHE A 24 -8.16 1.39 -19.62
C PHE A 24 -6.82 0.81 -19.14
N GLY A 25 -6.52 -0.42 -19.57
CA GLY A 25 -5.20 -0.79 -20.13
C GLY A 25 -3.95 -0.51 -19.29
N ILE A 26 -4.06 -0.36 -17.97
CA ILE A 26 -2.90 -0.18 -17.12
C ILE A 26 -2.15 -1.52 -17.09
N PRO A 27 -0.85 -1.56 -17.48
CA PRO A 27 -0.06 -2.78 -17.37
C PRO A 27 -0.11 -3.31 -15.94
N ALA A 28 -0.19 -4.63 -15.77
CA ALA A 28 -0.21 -5.24 -14.44
C ALA A 28 0.97 -4.78 -13.57
N ASP A 29 2.13 -4.50 -14.17
CA ASP A 29 3.30 -3.94 -13.50
C ASP A 29 3.10 -2.50 -13.00
N VAL A 30 2.34 -1.67 -13.73
CA VAL A 30 2.02 -0.30 -13.31
C VAL A 30 1.00 -0.32 -12.20
N LEU A 31 0.00 -1.21 -12.27
CA LEU A 31 -0.95 -1.41 -11.19
C LEU A 31 -0.26 -1.99 -9.95
N ALA A 32 0.61 -2.99 -10.10
CA ALA A 32 1.38 -3.57 -9.01
C ALA A 32 2.36 -2.55 -8.39
N LYS A 33 2.97 -1.68 -9.21
CA LYS A 33 3.81 -0.60 -8.74
C LYS A 33 3.00 0.50 -8.03
N ALA A 34 1.80 0.81 -8.52
CA ALA A 34 0.91 1.78 -7.87
C ALA A 34 0.40 1.23 -6.52
N SER A 35 -0.06 -0.03 -6.49
CA SER A 35 -0.48 -0.71 -5.26
C SER A 35 0.68 -0.87 -4.28
N GLY A 36 1.89 -1.19 -4.77
CA GLY A 36 3.10 -1.25 -3.95
C GLY A 36 3.50 0.11 -3.40
N ALA A 37 3.41 1.17 -4.21
CA ALA A 37 3.65 2.53 -3.76
C ALA A 37 2.60 2.97 -2.70
N THR A 38 1.34 2.57 -2.83
CA THR A 38 0.31 2.84 -1.82
C THR A 38 0.57 2.05 -0.53
N GLU A 39 0.90 0.76 -0.62
CA GLU A 39 1.22 -0.07 0.55
C GLU A 39 2.48 0.42 1.27
N GLU A 40 3.52 0.81 0.53
CA GLU A 40 4.74 1.40 1.10
C GLU A 40 4.47 2.74 1.78
N VAL A 41 3.60 3.60 1.20
CA VAL A 41 3.16 4.86 1.82
C VAL A 41 2.40 4.58 3.12
N ASP A 42 1.50 3.61 3.13
CA ASP A 42 0.77 3.22 4.34
C ASP A 42 1.68 2.67 5.42
N LEU A 43 2.65 1.82 5.04
CA LEU A 43 3.66 1.33 5.97
C LEU A 43 4.54 2.46 6.50
N GLN A 44 4.89 3.44 5.66
CA GLN A 44 5.65 4.62 6.08
C GLN A 44 4.85 5.50 7.06
N LEU A 45 3.54 5.64 6.85
CA LEU A 45 2.63 6.32 7.78
C LEU A 45 2.48 5.55 9.11
N ALA A 46 2.46 4.22 9.09
CA ALA A 46 2.48 3.41 10.30
C ALA A 46 3.74 3.70 11.13
N ILE A 47 4.91 3.75 10.50
CA ILE A 47 6.18 4.08 11.18
C ILE A 47 6.12 5.47 11.80
N TYR A 48 5.61 6.48 11.10
CA TYR A 48 5.49 7.84 11.64
C TYR A 48 4.54 7.90 12.85
N SER A 49 3.39 7.24 12.77
CA SER A 49 2.43 7.12 13.87
C SER A 49 3.08 6.48 15.10
N VAL A 50 3.82 5.40 14.91
CA VAL A 50 4.52 4.70 16.01
C VAL A 50 5.65 5.55 16.58
N VAL A 51 6.47 6.20 15.76
CA VAL A 51 7.58 7.06 16.26
C VAL A 51 7.04 8.21 17.11
N ALA A 52 5.90 8.80 16.74
CA ALA A 52 5.26 9.85 17.52
C ALA A 52 4.72 9.34 18.86
N LYS A 53 4.15 8.13 18.90
CA LYS A 53 3.50 7.52 20.08
C LYS A 53 4.47 6.79 21.01
N ALA A 54 5.48 6.14 20.45
CA ALA A 54 6.41 5.26 21.15
C ALA A 54 7.61 6.01 21.77
N LYS A 55 7.66 7.34 21.64
CA LYS A 55 8.73 8.15 22.23
C LYS A 55 8.71 8.01 23.75
N GLY A 56 9.72 7.32 24.29
CA GLY A 56 9.83 7.02 25.73
C GLY A 56 9.15 5.71 26.15
N SER A 57 8.58 4.95 25.21
CA SER A 57 8.01 3.62 25.46
C SER A 57 9.07 2.52 25.37
N SER A 58 8.77 1.34 25.91
CA SER A 58 9.64 0.17 25.77
C SER A 58 9.63 -0.38 24.34
N ALA A 59 10.67 -1.12 23.95
CA ALA A 59 10.73 -1.75 22.63
C ALA A 59 9.57 -2.74 22.38
N ALA A 60 9.12 -3.45 23.42
CA ALA A 60 7.97 -4.35 23.32
C ALA A 60 6.67 -3.58 23.05
N GLU A 61 6.49 -2.43 23.70
CA GLU A 61 5.34 -1.57 23.50
C GLU A 61 5.36 -0.93 22.10
N ALA A 62 6.52 -0.45 21.66
CA ALA A 62 6.71 0.09 20.31
C ALA A 62 6.45 -0.97 19.22
N ARG A 63 6.85 -2.22 19.45
CA ARG A 63 6.56 -3.35 18.56
C ARG A 63 5.06 -3.61 18.44
N ARG A 64 4.37 -3.69 19.58
CA ARG A 64 2.91 -3.87 19.61
C ARG A 64 2.20 -2.73 18.87
N MET A 65 2.57 -1.47 19.12
CA MET A 65 2.00 -0.32 18.42
C MET A 65 2.22 -0.39 16.90
N LEU A 66 3.38 -0.87 16.46
CA LEU A 66 3.67 -1.05 15.04
C LEU A 66 2.83 -2.16 14.41
N GLU A 67 2.68 -3.30 15.09
CA GLU A 67 1.79 -4.38 14.67
C GLU A 67 0.34 -3.89 14.54
N GLU A 68 -0.16 -3.13 15.52
CA GLU A 68 -1.52 -2.56 15.52
C GLU A 68 -1.73 -1.53 14.39
N GLU A 69 -0.73 -0.70 14.07
CA GLU A 69 -0.84 0.27 12.96
C GLU A 69 -0.72 -0.39 11.58
N ILE A 70 0.09 -1.43 11.44
CA ILE A 70 0.20 -2.27 10.23
C ILE A 70 -1.14 -2.96 9.96
N GLU A 71 -1.73 -3.59 10.99
CA GLU A 71 -3.03 -4.26 10.88
C GLU A 71 -4.14 -3.26 10.51
N ARG A 72 -4.18 -2.08 11.16
CA ARG A 72 -5.19 -1.05 10.86
C ARG A 72 -5.14 -0.59 9.40
N ARG A 73 -3.95 -0.55 8.82
CA ARG A 73 -3.73 -0.11 7.44
C ARG A 73 -3.84 -1.25 6.42
N GLN A 74 -4.08 -2.48 6.90
CA GLN A 74 -4.24 -3.66 6.07
C GLN A 74 -3.04 -3.92 5.14
N VAL A 75 -1.85 -3.49 5.56
CA VAL A 75 -0.61 -3.74 4.80
C VAL A 75 -0.04 -5.10 5.15
N ILE A 76 0.59 -5.76 4.18
CA ILE A 76 1.24 -7.05 4.42
C ILE A 76 2.34 -6.86 5.49
N PRO A 77 2.34 -7.66 6.58
CA PRO A 77 3.32 -7.51 7.64
C PRO A 77 4.74 -7.76 7.09
N PRO A 78 5.68 -6.83 7.32
CA PRO A 78 7.08 -7.01 6.91
C PRO A 78 7.75 -8.16 7.67
N THR A 79 8.95 -8.53 7.21
CA THR A 79 9.76 -9.55 7.90
C THR A 79 10.08 -9.16 9.35
N GLU A 80 10.24 -10.14 10.23
CA GLU A 80 10.67 -9.96 11.63
C GLU A 80 11.94 -9.08 11.76
N SER A 81 12.93 -9.30 10.89
CA SER A 81 14.16 -8.49 10.87
C SER A 81 13.89 -7.02 10.59
N TRP A 82 12.95 -6.74 9.68
CA TRP A 82 12.52 -5.38 9.37
C TRP A 82 11.77 -4.76 10.55
N MET A 83 10.85 -5.51 11.17
CA MET A 83 10.08 -5.06 12.34
C MET A 83 11.02 -4.67 13.49
N ASN A 84 12.04 -5.48 13.77
CA ASN A 84 13.03 -5.18 14.79
C ASN A 84 13.83 -3.90 14.48
N ALA A 85 14.20 -3.66 13.22
CA ALA A 85 14.88 -2.45 12.81
C ALA A 85 13.99 -1.20 12.96
N ALA A 86 12.72 -1.29 12.56
CA ALA A 86 11.74 -0.21 12.69
C ALA A 86 11.48 0.14 14.16
N VAL A 87 11.32 -0.87 15.02
CA VAL A 87 11.13 -0.71 16.47
C VAL A 87 12.36 -0.07 17.12
N ALA A 88 13.56 -0.55 16.81
CA ALA A 88 14.80 0.03 17.33
C ALA A 88 14.95 1.51 16.93
N SER A 89 14.59 1.84 15.69
CA SER A 89 14.59 3.21 15.19
C SER A 89 13.55 4.08 15.90
N ALA A 90 12.32 3.57 16.08
CA ALA A 90 11.25 4.27 16.78
C ALA A 90 11.59 4.53 18.26
N ALA A 91 12.26 3.59 18.93
CA ALA A 91 12.69 3.74 20.32
C ALA A 91 13.70 4.88 20.51
N VAL A 92 14.52 5.19 19.48
CA VAL A 92 15.43 6.36 19.48
C VAL A 92 14.80 7.62 18.88
N GLY A 93 13.49 7.59 18.60
CA GLY A 93 12.74 8.73 18.05
C GLY A 93 13.07 9.05 16.60
N LYS A 94 13.65 8.10 15.85
CA LYS A 94 13.98 8.27 14.43
C LYS A 94 13.09 7.35 13.59
N PRO A 95 12.36 7.84 12.59
CA PRO A 95 11.59 6.96 11.74
C PRO A 95 12.50 6.13 10.83
N TYR A 96 12.17 4.85 10.69
CA TYR A 96 12.72 4.02 9.63
C TYR A 96 12.12 4.47 8.29
N ILE A 97 12.96 4.66 7.27
CA ILE A 97 12.52 5.10 5.94
C ILE A 97 12.59 3.92 4.98
N LEU A 98 11.45 3.57 4.40
CA LEU A 98 11.32 2.48 3.43
C LEU A 98 11.95 2.86 2.09
N SER A 99 11.49 3.98 1.53
CA SER A 99 11.94 4.55 0.27
C SER A 99 11.67 6.06 0.26
N ASN A 100 12.33 6.80 -0.64
CA ASN A 100 12.07 8.23 -0.78
C ASN A 100 10.65 8.51 -1.30
N GLU A 101 10.14 7.65 -2.19
CA GLU A 101 8.78 7.73 -2.71
C GLU A 101 7.75 7.53 -1.60
N ALA A 102 7.90 6.49 -0.78
CA ALA A 102 7.02 6.23 0.36
C ALA A 102 7.04 7.36 1.39
N ARG A 103 8.24 7.89 1.69
CA ARG A 103 8.40 9.07 2.55
C ARG A 103 7.59 10.25 2.04
N TRP A 104 7.79 10.64 0.79
CA TRP A 104 7.11 11.81 0.23
C TRP A 104 5.59 11.62 0.17
N GLY A 105 5.12 10.44 -0.21
CA GLY A 105 3.69 10.13 -0.20
C GLY A 105 3.08 10.22 1.20
N ALA A 106 3.79 9.71 2.22
CA ALA A 106 3.36 9.81 3.61
C ALA A 106 3.37 11.26 4.14
N GLU A 107 4.39 12.05 3.80
CA GLU A 107 4.48 13.47 4.18
C GLU A 107 3.34 14.30 3.56
N GLU A 108 3.00 14.07 2.29
CA GLU A 108 1.89 14.75 1.63
C GLU A 108 0.55 14.36 2.28
N ALA A 109 0.33 13.06 2.54
CA ALA A 109 -0.89 12.60 3.21
C ALA A 109 -1.07 13.20 4.61
N LEU A 110 0.01 13.36 5.39
CA LEU A 110 -0.04 14.03 6.69
C LEU A 110 -0.36 15.52 6.58
N ARG A 111 0.09 16.17 5.50
CA ARG A 111 -0.19 17.59 5.23
C ARG A 111 -1.65 17.82 4.90
N GLU A 112 -2.26 16.94 4.11
CA GLU A 112 -3.69 17.02 3.77
C GLU A 112 -4.60 16.85 5.00
N VAL A 113 -4.20 16.03 5.97
CA VAL A 113 -4.97 15.82 7.22
C VAL A 113 -4.86 17.01 8.19
N SER A 114 -3.85 17.87 8.03
CA SER A 114 -3.56 18.99 8.94
C SER A 114 -3.99 20.36 8.41
N GLY A 115 -4.48 20.43 7.16
CA GLY A 115 -4.98 21.65 6.51
C GLY A 115 -6.49 21.79 6.62
#